data_AF-A0A286DZH7-F1
#
_entry.id   AF-A0A286DZH7-F1
#
_cell.length_a   1.000
_cell.length_b   1.000
_cell.length_c   1.000
_cell.angle_alpha   90.00
_cell.angle_beta   90.00
_cell.angle_gamma   90.00
#
_symmetry.space_group_name_H-M   'P 1'
#
loop_
_entity.id
_entity.type
_entity.pdbx_description
1 polymer ?
#
loop_
_entity_poly.entity_id
_entity_poly.type
_entity_poly.pdbx_seq_one_letter_code
_entity_poly.pdbx_strand_id
1 'polypeptide(L)'
;MSDKSSSPGLTEADAETAVPRLAAVVGGLAERFGGPPTLGELLELLGWSLPTAGDALAEAVALPQRFRANVRGGRRYEPPAGSRVPELADAEFAEAGTLSLFLAERVGARTGRPVTVAELTAALATVLGSAVASGAVTLADVEKGEPVRLAPLSPPKRVPKPRVGDVVAIPTPEGGHHRLAVILARDRFGTALGVLRGTFTLPRIGGGRPPEFHPRAVYTEEQSIASGAWRVVDHDPSLAARFPREPEIYHRADTLPPGTVDSAYGAAETAAGALRPVDRDEAEAVGLLDGSYRQTYLSADVPGLLERGGFSF
;
A
#
# COMPACT_ATOMS: atom_id res chain seq x y z
N MET A 1 -6.29 11.64 -38.32
CA MET A 1 -5.56 12.51 -37.38
C MET A 1 -6.17 12.27 -36.01
N SER A 2 -5.52 11.45 -35.20
CA SER A 2 -6.02 11.13 -33.85
C SER A 2 -5.72 12.32 -32.94
N ASP A 3 -6.78 12.86 -32.36
CA ASP A 3 -6.74 13.94 -31.40
C ASP A 3 -5.83 13.55 -30.24
N LYS A 4 -4.77 14.32 -29.98
CA LYS A 4 -3.92 14.13 -28.82
C LYS A 4 -4.75 14.57 -27.62
N SER A 5 -5.50 13.61 -27.06
CA SER A 5 -6.20 13.72 -25.78
C SER A 5 -5.29 14.44 -24.79
N SER A 6 -5.59 15.72 -24.55
CA SER A 6 -5.06 16.48 -23.43
C SER A 6 -5.38 15.66 -22.19
N SER A 7 -4.35 15.07 -21.57
CA SER A 7 -4.53 14.37 -20.30
C SER A 7 -5.26 15.31 -19.35
N PRO A 8 -6.23 14.82 -18.56
CA PRO A 8 -6.99 15.64 -17.61
C PRO A 8 -6.05 16.10 -16.47
N GLY A 9 -5.22 17.09 -16.78
CA GLY A 9 -4.26 17.68 -15.87
C GLY A 9 -4.91 18.69 -14.93
N LEU A 10 -4.09 19.16 -13.97
CA LEU A 10 -4.43 20.30 -13.12
C LEU A 10 -4.79 21.52 -13.95
N THR A 11 -5.72 22.33 -13.44
CA THR A 11 -5.91 23.69 -13.96
C THR A 11 -4.78 24.60 -13.49
N GLU A 12 -4.67 25.78 -14.11
CA GLU A 12 -3.76 26.83 -13.66
C GLU A 12 -4.06 27.25 -12.21
N ALA A 13 -5.34 27.43 -11.86
CA ALA A 13 -5.77 27.74 -10.49
C ALA A 13 -5.42 26.65 -9.46
N ASP A 14 -5.53 25.37 -9.84
CA ASP A 14 -5.12 24.27 -8.96
C ASP A 14 -3.60 24.29 -8.74
N ALA A 15 -2.83 24.58 -9.81
CA ALA A 15 -1.37 24.71 -9.72
C ALA A 15 -0.97 25.90 -8.83
N GLU A 16 -1.61 27.06 -8.96
CA GLU A 16 -1.38 28.24 -8.10
C GLU A 16 -1.62 27.93 -6.63
N THR A 17 -2.62 27.10 -6.31
CA THR A 17 -2.91 26.68 -4.93
C THR A 17 -1.93 25.62 -4.42
N ALA A 18 -1.37 24.79 -5.31
CA ALA A 18 -0.43 23.75 -4.97
C ALA A 18 1.01 24.26 -4.78
N VAL A 19 1.42 25.31 -5.50
CA VAL A 19 2.78 25.86 -5.44
C VAL A 19 3.19 26.26 -4.02
N PRO A 20 2.40 27.00 -3.22
CA PRO A 20 2.75 27.31 -1.83
C PRO A 20 2.92 26.07 -0.94
N ARG A 21 2.14 25.02 -1.18
CA ARG A 21 2.24 23.75 -0.44
C ARG A 21 3.54 23.01 -0.77
N LEU A 22 3.92 22.98 -2.05
CA LEU A 22 5.22 22.45 -2.46
C LEU A 22 6.36 23.29 -1.89
N ALA A 23 6.23 24.62 -1.87
CA ALA A 23 7.22 25.51 -1.28
C ALA A 23 7.39 25.26 0.22
N ALA A 24 6.31 24.98 0.96
CA ALA A 24 6.38 24.62 2.38
C ALA A 24 7.17 23.31 2.60
N VAL A 25 6.88 22.26 1.82
CA VAL A 25 7.65 20.99 1.85
C VAL A 25 9.14 21.23 1.59
N VAL A 26 9.47 22.00 0.54
CA VAL A 26 10.87 22.31 0.21
C VAL A 26 11.53 23.17 1.30
N GLY A 27 10.79 24.11 1.88
CA GLY A 27 11.25 24.94 2.99
C GLY A 27 11.61 24.11 4.23
N GLY A 28 10.73 23.18 4.63
CA GLY A 28 10.99 22.26 5.74
C GLY A 28 12.21 21.37 5.50
N LEU A 29 12.37 20.84 4.28
CA LEU A 29 13.59 20.12 3.89
C LEU A 29 14.83 21.01 3.99
N ALA A 30 14.75 22.26 3.54
CA ALA A 30 15.89 23.16 3.54
C ALA A 30 16.33 23.53 4.95
N GLU A 31 15.38 23.76 5.86
CA GLU A 31 15.65 23.97 7.28
C GLU A 31 16.32 22.74 7.90
N ARG A 32 15.81 21.53 7.60
CA ARG A 32 16.36 20.28 8.12
C ARG A 32 17.77 20.00 7.61
N PHE A 33 18.02 20.25 6.33
CA PHE A 33 19.29 19.97 5.69
C PHE A 33 20.33 21.09 5.81
N GLY A 34 19.95 22.25 6.37
CA GLY A 34 20.83 23.43 6.44
C GLY A 34 21.13 24.05 5.07
N GLY A 35 20.24 23.85 4.08
CA GLY A 35 20.40 24.31 2.70
C GLY A 35 19.39 23.64 1.77
N PRO A 36 19.21 24.14 0.52
CA PRO A 36 18.18 23.63 -0.38
C PRO A 36 18.35 22.12 -0.64
N PRO A 37 17.24 21.36 -0.73
CA PRO A 37 17.30 19.96 -1.16
C PRO A 37 17.65 19.86 -2.64
N THR A 38 18.18 18.71 -3.05
CA THR A 38 18.30 18.34 -4.46
C THR A 38 16.95 17.94 -5.04
N LEU A 39 16.80 17.96 -6.37
CA LEU A 39 15.63 17.38 -7.03
C LEU A 39 15.45 15.90 -6.68
N GLY A 40 16.56 15.17 -6.53
CA GLY A 40 16.57 13.75 -6.17
C GLY A 40 15.93 13.49 -4.81
N GLU A 41 16.33 14.26 -3.80
CA GLU A 41 15.81 14.13 -2.43
C GLU A 41 14.33 14.51 -2.35
N LEU A 42 13.92 15.58 -3.04
CA LEU A 42 12.50 15.95 -3.10
C LEU A 42 11.66 14.82 -3.73
N LEU A 43 12.12 14.25 -4.84
CA LEU A 43 11.41 13.15 -5.52
C LEU A 43 11.41 11.85 -4.69
N GLU A 44 12.46 11.60 -3.92
CA GLU A 44 12.51 10.46 -3.00
C GLU A 44 11.49 10.63 -1.86
N LEU A 45 11.44 11.79 -1.21
CA LEU A 45 10.44 12.11 -0.18
C LEU A 45 9.02 11.93 -0.72
N LEU A 46 8.71 12.57 -1.86
CA LEU A 46 7.39 12.48 -2.50
C LEU A 46 7.04 11.04 -2.91
N GLY A 47 8.05 10.22 -3.26
CA GLY A 47 7.87 8.82 -3.61
C GLY A 47 7.44 7.95 -2.45
N TRP A 48 7.91 8.26 -1.24
CA TRP A 48 7.45 7.62 0.01
C TRP A 48 6.09 8.14 0.47
N SER A 49 5.79 9.40 0.16
CA SER A 49 4.58 10.10 0.61
C SER A 49 3.42 10.07 -0.38
N LEU A 50 3.39 9.11 -1.31
CA LEU A 50 2.20 8.94 -2.15
C LEU A 50 1.05 8.32 -1.33
N PRO A 51 -0.21 8.71 -1.59
CA PRO A 51 -1.35 8.06 -0.95
C PRO A 51 -1.37 6.57 -1.27
N THR A 52 -1.76 5.75 -0.28
CA THR A 52 -2.00 4.32 -0.48
C THR A 52 -3.28 4.10 -1.30
N ALA A 53 -3.48 2.89 -1.84
CA ALA A 53 -4.68 2.55 -2.61
C ALA A 53 -5.97 2.88 -1.84
N GLY A 54 -6.98 3.41 -2.54
CA GLY A 54 -8.25 3.83 -1.93
C GLY A 54 -9.00 4.81 -2.84
N ASP A 55 -9.86 5.64 -2.27
CA ASP A 55 -10.69 6.60 -3.02
C ASP A 55 -9.85 7.62 -3.83
N ALA A 56 -8.63 7.91 -3.38
CA ALA A 56 -7.74 8.86 -4.05
C ALA A 56 -6.95 8.24 -5.21
N LEU A 57 -6.53 6.96 -5.12
CA LEU A 57 -5.59 6.35 -6.06
C LEU A 57 -6.14 5.02 -6.62
N ALA A 58 -6.20 4.93 -7.95
CA ALA A 58 -6.81 3.80 -8.68
C ALA A 58 -6.03 2.47 -8.55
N GLU A 59 -4.76 2.56 -8.20
CA GLU A 59 -3.83 1.43 -8.15
C GLU A 59 -3.02 1.47 -6.86
N ALA A 60 -2.78 0.29 -6.28
CA ALA A 60 -1.79 0.15 -5.23
C ALA A 60 -0.40 0.42 -5.80
N VAL A 61 0.39 1.21 -5.08
CA VAL A 61 1.73 1.61 -5.48
C VAL A 61 2.72 1.00 -4.53
N ALA A 62 3.74 0.33 -5.08
CA ALA A 62 4.88 -0.08 -4.30
C ALA A 62 5.65 1.17 -3.86
N LEU A 63 5.64 1.44 -2.56
CA LEU A 63 6.43 2.51 -1.98
C LEU A 63 7.89 2.07 -1.77
N PRO A 64 8.87 2.95 -2.04
CA PRO A 64 8.69 4.28 -2.61
C PRO A 64 8.41 4.22 -4.12
N GLN A 65 7.47 5.03 -4.59
CA GLN A 65 7.32 5.25 -6.02
C GLN A 65 8.53 6.01 -6.55
N ARG A 66 9.22 5.43 -7.52
CA ARG A 66 10.38 6.08 -8.15
C ARG A 66 9.94 6.96 -9.31
N PHE A 67 10.62 8.08 -9.50
CA PHE A 67 10.40 8.98 -10.62
C PHE A 67 11.60 8.98 -11.55
N ARG A 68 11.33 9.14 -12.84
CA ARG A 68 12.33 9.54 -13.82
C ARG A 68 12.15 11.04 -14.04
N ALA A 69 13.22 11.80 -13.82
CA ALA A 69 13.26 13.21 -14.13
C ALA A 69 14.15 13.49 -15.34
N ASN A 70 13.74 14.43 -16.19
CA ASN A 70 14.58 15.05 -17.20
C ASN A 70 14.61 16.55 -16.96
N VAL A 71 15.79 17.14 -17.08
CA VAL A 71 16.05 18.58 -16.92
C VAL A 71 16.47 19.19 -18.27
N ARG A 72 17.07 20.39 -18.30
CA ARG A 72 17.30 21.17 -19.53
C ARG A 72 17.96 20.35 -20.64
N GLY A 73 17.45 20.53 -21.87
CA GLY A 73 17.91 19.81 -23.06
C GLY A 73 17.44 18.35 -23.12
N GLY A 74 16.48 17.95 -22.27
CA GLY A 74 15.99 16.57 -22.22
C GLY A 74 16.98 15.60 -21.61
N ARG A 75 18.04 16.10 -20.96
CA ARG A 75 19.03 15.28 -20.27
C ARG A 75 18.35 14.58 -19.10
N ARG A 76 18.62 13.28 -18.98
CA ARG A 76 18.20 12.50 -17.83
C ARG A 76 18.89 13.07 -16.59
N TYR A 77 18.10 13.38 -15.57
CA TYR A 77 18.62 13.79 -14.29
C TYR A 77 19.18 12.58 -13.55
N GLU A 78 20.38 12.73 -13.00
CA GLU A 78 21.04 11.73 -12.16
C GLU A 78 21.28 12.36 -10.80
N PRO A 79 20.64 11.85 -9.73
CA PRO A 79 20.82 12.42 -8.41
C PRO A 79 22.26 12.22 -7.92
N PRO A 80 22.82 13.19 -7.17
CA PRO A 80 24.09 13.00 -6.50
C PRO A 80 24.03 11.83 -5.51
N ALA A 81 25.18 11.19 -5.26
CA ALA A 81 25.26 10.11 -4.28
C ALA A 81 25.06 10.64 -2.85
N GLY A 82 24.36 9.86 -2.01
CA GLY A 82 24.17 10.19 -0.59
C GLY A 82 22.96 11.09 -0.33
N SER A 83 21.76 10.56 -0.55
CA SER A 83 20.50 11.23 -0.17
C SER A 83 20.43 11.43 1.34
N ARG A 84 20.02 12.62 1.77
CA ARG A 84 19.78 12.95 3.18
C ARG A 84 18.37 12.58 3.66
N VAL A 85 17.50 12.10 2.77
CA VAL A 85 16.11 11.70 3.09
C VAL A 85 15.99 10.66 4.22
N PRO A 86 16.89 9.66 4.35
CA PRO A 86 16.83 8.71 5.46
C PRO A 86 16.99 9.34 6.86
N GLU A 87 17.47 10.59 6.95
CA GLU A 87 17.67 11.31 8.21
C GLU A 87 16.43 12.14 8.62
N LEU A 88 15.38 12.16 7.78
CA LEU A 88 14.15 12.91 8.04
C LEU A 88 13.27 12.24 9.10
N ALA A 89 12.45 13.04 9.78
CA ALA A 89 11.42 12.56 10.68
C ALA A 89 10.07 12.41 9.95
N ASP A 90 9.10 11.77 10.60
CA ASP A 90 7.78 11.50 10.02
C ASP A 90 7.01 12.79 9.62
N ALA A 91 7.33 13.92 10.25
CA ALA A 91 6.67 15.19 9.98
C ALA A 91 6.85 15.65 8.53
N GLU A 92 8.06 15.53 7.99
CA GLU A 92 8.37 15.89 6.60
C GLU A 92 7.64 14.96 5.61
N PHE A 93 7.51 13.67 5.94
CA PHE A 93 6.73 12.72 5.13
C PHE A 93 5.23 13.01 5.17
N ALA A 94 4.70 13.40 6.32
CA ALA A 94 3.29 13.74 6.49
C ALA A 94 2.90 15.01 5.72
N GLU A 95 3.78 16.03 5.69
CA GLU A 95 3.57 17.25 4.92
C GLU A 95 3.59 16.98 3.40
N ALA A 96 4.58 16.22 2.94
CA ALA A 96 4.63 15.75 1.56
C ALA A 96 3.42 14.88 1.19
N GLY A 97 2.90 14.08 2.13
CA GLY A 97 1.69 13.28 1.95
C GLY A 97 0.44 14.13 1.77
N THR A 98 0.34 15.22 2.53
CA THR A 98 -0.75 16.20 2.43
C THR A 98 -0.77 16.87 1.06
N LEU A 99 0.40 17.19 0.50
CA LEU A 99 0.52 17.71 -0.87
C LEU A 99 0.06 16.65 -1.89
N SER A 100 0.56 15.43 -1.80
CA SER A 100 0.21 14.34 -2.74
C SER A 100 -1.29 14.03 -2.74
N LEU A 101 -1.91 13.98 -1.56
CA LEU A 101 -3.35 13.77 -1.42
C LEU A 101 -4.15 14.93 -2.03
N PHE A 102 -3.76 16.18 -1.75
CA PHE A 102 -4.40 17.35 -2.36
C PHE A 102 -4.39 17.29 -3.89
N LEU A 103 -3.25 16.92 -4.49
CA LEU A 103 -3.14 16.77 -5.94
C LEU A 103 -4.02 15.64 -6.48
N ALA A 104 -4.04 14.49 -5.79
CA ALA A 104 -4.88 13.36 -6.15
C ALA A 104 -6.37 13.71 -6.11
N GLU A 105 -6.83 14.39 -5.06
CA GLU A 105 -8.22 14.84 -4.93
C GLU A 105 -8.63 15.81 -6.05
N ARG A 106 -7.77 16.78 -6.38
CA ARG A 106 -8.05 17.77 -7.44
C ARG A 106 -8.17 17.13 -8.82
N VAL A 107 -7.27 16.22 -9.14
CA VAL A 107 -7.32 15.49 -10.42
C VAL A 107 -8.48 14.47 -10.42
N GLY A 108 -8.75 13.83 -9.28
CA GLY A 108 -9.84 12.87 -9.12
C GLY A 108 -11.22 13.51 -9.29
N ALA A 109 -11.44 14.69 -8.67
CA ALA A 109 -12.68 15.45 -8.81
C ALA A 109 -12.99 15.84 -10.26
N ARG A 110 -11.96 16.07 -11.08
CA ARG A 110 -12.12 16.40 -12.51
C ARG A 110 -12.44 15.18 -13.37
N THR A 111 -11.87 14.03 -13.02
CA THR A 111 -12.06 12.79 -13.79
C THR A 111 -13.25 11.96 -13.30
N GLY A 112 -13.80 12.28 -12.11
CA GLY A 112 -14.87 11.52 -11.47
C GLY A 112 -14.44 10.12 -11.02
N ARG A 113 -13.13 9.88 -10.90
CA ARG A 113 -12.57 8.58 -10.51
C ARG A 113 -11.26 8.75 -9.71
N PRO A 114 -10.83 7.70 -8.98
CA PRO A 114 -9.49 7.68 -8.41
C PRO A 114 -8.41 7.92 -9.49
N VAL A 115 -7.33 8.61 -9.11
CA VAL A 115 -6.28 9.00 -10.06
C VAL A 115 -5.29 7.88 -10.29
N THR A 116 -4.67 7.84 -11.46
CA THR A 116 -3.55 6.94 -11.73
C THR A 116 -2.23 7.56 -11.26
N VAL A 117 -1.19 6.74 -11.06
CA VAL A 117 0.17 7.23 -10.75
C VAL A 117 0.70 8.15 -11.84
N ALA A 118 0.37 7.88 -13.11
CA ALA A 118 0.77 8.72 -14.23
C ALA A 118 0.12 10.12 -14.17
N GLU A 119 -1.17 10.18 -13.83
CA GLU A 119 -1.90 11.45 -13.67
C GLU A 119 -1.38 12.25 -12.48
N LEU A 120 -1.14 11.59 -11.34
CA LEU A 120 -0.56 12.24 -10.16
C LEU A 120 0.88 12.73 -10.43
N THR A 121 1.69 11.94 -11.15
CA THR A 121 3.04 12.35 -11.56
C THR A 121 3.01 13.55 -12.50
N ALA A 122 2.05 13.59 -13.44
CA ALA A 122 1.88 14.72 -14.35
C ALA A 122 1.46 15.98 -13.59
N ALA A 123 0.54 15.85 -12.64
CA ALA A 123 0.13 16.94 -11.74
C ALA A 123 1.33 17.48 -10.94
N LEU A 124 2.11 16.59 -10.33
CA LEU A 124 3.34 16.96 -9.61
C LEU A 124 4.34 17.67 -10.54
N ALA A 125 4.55 17.18 -11.76
CA ALA A 125 5.45 17.80 -12.73
C ALA A 125 5.03 19.23 -13.07
N THR A 126 3.73 19.47 -13.25
CA THR A 126 3.18 20.82 -13.49
C THR A 126 3.45 21.75 -12.31
N VAL A 127 3.16 21.31 -11.08
CA VAL A 127 3.36 22.14 -9.88
C VAL A 127 4.84 22.44 -9.65
N LEU A 128 5.70 21.42 -9.77
CA LEU A 128 7.14 21.58 -9.64
C LEU A 128 7.71 22.54 -10.71
N GLY A 129 7.30 22.38 -11.96
CA GLY A 129 7.69 23.27 -13.05
C GLY A 129 7.30 24.72 -12.79
N SER A 130 6.06 24.96 -12.35
CA SER A 130 5.58 26.30 -12.00
C SER A 130 6.33 26.89 -10.80
N ALA A 131 6.59 26.10 -9.76
CA ALA A 131 7.31 26.54 -8.56
C ALA A 131 8.78 26.91 -8.86
N VAL A 132 9.47 26.11 -9.67
CA VAL A 132 10.85 26.39 -10.11
C VAL A 132 10.91 27.59 -11.06
N ALA A 133 9.95 27.73 -11.98
CA ALA A 133 9.91 28.84 -12.93
C ALA A 133 9.67 30.19 -12.25
N SER A 134 8.74 30.25 -11.30
CA SER A 134 8.45 31.43 -10.49
C SER A 134 9.57 31.75 -9.49
N GLY A 135 10.34 30.75 -9.06
CA GLY A 135 11.32 30.86 -7.99
C GLY A 135 10.71 30.71 -6.59
N ALA A 136 9.47 30.20 -6.49
CA ALA A 136 8.85 29.85 -5.22
C ALA A 136 9.57 28.66 -4.53
N VAL A 137 10.27 27.84 -5.31
CA VAL A 137 11.08 26.72 -4.85
C VAL A 137 12.50 26.87 -5.37
N THR A 138 13.48 26.64 -4.49
CA THR A 138 14.90 26.56 -4.84
C THR A 138 15.41 25.16 -4.55
N LEU A 139 16.02 24.54 -5.56
CA LEU A 139 16.68 23.23 -5.45
C LEU A 139 18.18 23.43 -5.66
N ALA A 140 19.00 22.60 -5.01
CA ALA A 140 20.46 22.73 -5.04
C ALA A 140 21.07 22.52 -6.43
N ASP A 141 20.38 21.78 -7.30
CA ASP A 141 20.90 21.25 -8.56
C ASP A 141 19.94 21.45 -9.76
N VAL A 142 18.98 22.38 -9.62
CA VAL A 142 18.08 22.79 -10.71
C VAL A 142 18.09 24.32 -10.81
N GLU A 143 18.39 24.84 -12.00
CA GLU A 143 18.42 26.28 -12.23
C GLU A 143 17.01 26.89 -12.22
N LYS A 144 16.88 28.16 -11.82
CA LYS A 144 15.60 28.88 -11.94
C LYS A 144 15.14 28.91 -13.40
N GLY A 145 13.88 28.53 -13.64
CA GLY A 145 13.31 28.45 -15.00
C GLY A 145 13.74 27.22 -15.79
N GLU A 146 14.51 26.31 -15.20
CA GLU A 146 14.83 25.03 -15.82
C GLU A 146 13.58 24.14 -15.90
N PRO A 147 13.21 23.67 -17.11
CA PRO A 147 12.04 22.83 -17.26
C PRO A 147 12.31 21.44 -16.68
N VAL A 148 11.53 21.06 -15.66
CA VAL A 148 11.56 19.71 -15.08
C VAL A 148 10.43 18.89 -15.69
N ARG A 149 10.77 17.73 -16.26
CA ARG A 149 9.79 16.75 -16.73
C ARG A 149 9.88 15.51 -15.87
N LEU A 150 8.75 15.06 -15.34
CA LEU A 150 8.67 13.83 -14.57
C LEU A 150 7.90 12.77 -15.35
N ALA A 151 8.31 11.52 -15.16
CA ALA A 151 7.54 10.35 -15.53
C ALA A 151 7.63 9.34 -14.38
N PRO A 152 6.58 8.57 -14.09
CA PRO A 152 6.69 7.50 -13.13
C PRO A 152 7.71 6.50 -13.67
N LEU A 153 8.69 6.14 -12.84
CA LEU A 153 9.48 4.96 -13.12
C LEU A 153 8.54 3.80 -12.79
N SER A 154 7.96 3.18 -13.82
CA SER A 154 7.10 2.02 -13.62
C SER A 154 7.82 1.04 -12.70
N PRO A 155 7.16 0.47 -11.67
CA PRO A 155 7.74 -0.65 -10.96
C PRO A 155 8.16 -1.69 -11.99
N PRO A 156 9.33 -2.33 -11.84
CA PRO A 156 9.71 -3.42 -12.71
C PRO A 156 8.67 -4.54 -12.57
N LYS A 157 7.71 -4.58 -13.49
CA LYS A 157 6.46 -5.38 -13.55
C LYS A 157 5.22 -4.67 -13.00
N ARG A 158 4.13 -4.79 -13.79
CA ARG A 158 2.75 -4.71 -13.30
C ARG A 158 2.68 -5.52 -12.01
N VAL A 159 2.37 -4.85 -10.91
CA VAL A 159 2.06 -5.48 -9.65
C VAL A 159 0.84 -6.39 -9.89
N PRO A 160 0.95 -7.72 -9.76
CA PRO A 160 -0.21 -8.58 -9.94
C PRO A 160 -1.25 -8.19 -8.89
N LYS A 161 -2.42 -7.72 -9.32
CA LYS A 161 -3.55 -7.55 -8.40
C LYS A 161 -3.99 -8.96 -7.98
N PRO A 162 -3.88 -9.33 -6.70
CA PRO A 162 -4.33 -10.63 -6.24
C PRO A 162 -5.81 -10.85 -6.55
N ARG A 163 -6.15 -12.06 -6.98
CA ARG A 163 -7.53 -12.49 -7.26
C ARG A 163 -7.91 -13.60 -6.31
N VAL A 164 -9.20 -13.69 -6.00
CA VAL A 164 -9.76 -14.84 -5.27
C VAL A 164 -9.37 -16.13 -5.98
N GLY A 165 -8.85 -17.10 -5.23
CA GLY A 165 -8.30 -18.36 -5.73
C GLY A 165 -6.81 -18.34 -6.09
N ASP A 166 -6.16 -17.17 -6.16
CA ASP A 166 -4.71 -17.13 -6.30
C ASP A 166 -4.05 -17.75 -5.05
N VAL A 167 -3.02 -18.55 -5.27
CA VAL A 167 -2.22 -19.18 -4.21
C VAL A 167 -0.92 -18.42 -4.07
N VAL A 168 -0.65 -17.92 -2.86
CA VAL A 168 0.55 -17.17 -2.53
C VAL A 168 1.51 -18.01 -1.70
N ALA A 169 2.80 -17.88 -2.00
CA ALA A 169 3.88 -18.42 -1.21
C ALA A 169 4.45 -17.35 -0.29
N ILE A 170 4.34 -17.60 1.01
CA ILE A 170 4.79 -16.74 2.10
C ILE A 170 6.10 -17.33 2.63
N PRO A 171 7.25 -16.67 2.46
CA PRO A 171 8.52 -17.18 2.95
C PRO A 171 8.52 -17.28 4.49
N THR A 172 9.13 -18.33 5.02
CA THR A 172 9.40 -18.43 6.46
C THR A 172 10.63 -17.60 6.83
N PRO A 173 10.65 -16.93 7.99
CA PRO A 173 11.81 -16.23 8.54
C PRO A 173 13.15 -17.00 8.48
N GLU A 174 13.14 -18.32 8.73
CA GLU A 174 14.35 -19.16 8.67
C GLU A 174 14.90 -19.38 7.24
N GLY A 175 14.14 -18.99 6.20
CA GLY A 175 14.49 -19.21 4.80
C GLY A 175 14.34 -20.66 4.33
N GLY A 176 14.41 -20.89 3.02
CA GLY A 176 14.38 -22.23 2.42
C GLY A 176 13.02 -22.96 2.44
N HIS A 177 12.03 -22.44 3.18
CA HIS A 177 10.67 -22.97 3.23
C HIS A 177 9.63 -21.87 3.01
N HIS A 178 8.42 -22.32 2.67
CA HIS A 178 7.27 -21.46 2.44
C HIS A 178 6.05 -21.99 3.20
N ARG A 179 5.21 -21.07 3.66
CA ARG A 179 3.79 -21.34 3.90
C ARG A 179 3.03 -21.04 2.61
N LEU A 180 1.94 -21.75 2.38
CA LEU A 180 1.04 -21.46 1.27
C LEU A 180 -0.28 -20.93 1.84
N ALA A 181 -0.85 -19.94 1.16
CA ALA A 181 -2.19 -19.47 1.45
C ALA A 181 -2.96 -19.20 0.16
N VAL A 182 -4.27 -19.41 0.18
CA VAL A 182 -5.17 -19.07 -0.93
C VAL A 182 -5.90 -17.76 -0.61
N ILE A 183 -6.06 -16.91 -1.61
CA ILE A 183 -6.81 -15.66 -1.45
C ILE A 183 -8.31 -15.95 -1.48
N LEU A 184 -9.01 -15.59 -0.41
CA LEU A 184 -10.43 -15.92 -0.20
C LEU A 184 -11.36 -14.77 -0.60
N ALA A 185 -11.03 -13.57 -0.14
CA ALA A 185 -11.84 -12.38 -0.31
C ALA A 185 -10.96 -11.12 -0.28
N ARG A 186 -11.50 -10.02 -0.81
CA ARG A 186 -10.92 -8.69 -0.74
C ARG A 186 -12.05 -7.74 -0.37
N ASP A 187 -11.97 -7.16 0.82
CA ASP A 187 -13.02 -6.33 1.40
C ASP A 187 -12.40 -5.20 2.26
N ARG A 188 -13.22 -4.52 3.07
CA ARG A 188 -12.77 -3.37 3.88
C ARG A 188 -11.76 -3.74 4.98
N PHE A 189 -11.64 -5.01 5.34
CA PHE A 189 -10.62 -5.49 6.27
C PHE A 189 -9.28 -5.79 5.58
N GLY A 190 -9.26 -5.77 4.24
CA GLY A 190 -8.09 -6.07 3.41
C GLY A 190 -8.28 -7.36 2.60
N THR A 191 -7.21 -8.14 2.48
CA THR A 191 -7.19 -9.43 1.78
C THR A 191 -7.27 -10.58 2.78
N ALA A 192 -8.30 -11.41 2.66
CA ALA A 192 -8.45 -12.63 3.44
C ALA A 192 -7.63 -13.78 2.84
N LEU A 193 -6.87 -14.46 3.68
CA LEU A 193 -6.01 -15.59 3.33
C LEU A 193 -6.48 -16.87 4.03
N GLY A 194 -6.76 -17.90 3.24
CA GLY A 194 -6.97 -19.26 3.72
C GLY A 194 -5.64 -19.97 3.81
N VAL A 195 -5.15 -20.22 5.02
CA VAL A 195 -3.80 -20.76 5.24
C VAL A 195 -3.81 -22.29 5.07
N LEU A 196 -2.90 -22.81 4.26
CA LEU A 196 -2.67 -24.25 4.11
C LEU A 196 -1.71 -24.73 5.21
N ARG A 197 -2.01 -25.86 5.84
CA ARG A 197 -1.17 -26.43 6.89
C ARG A 197 0.12 -27.00 6.30
N GLY A 198 1.21 -26.90 7.08
CA GLY A 198 2.52 -27.44 6.73
C GLY A 198 3.51 -26.40 6.22
N THR A 199 4.76 -26.80 6.07
CA THR A 199 5.83 -26.05 5.40
C THR A 199 6.17 -26.73 4.07
N PHE A 200 6.44 -25.93 3.05
CA PHE A 200 6.69 -26.39 1.70
C PHE A 200 8.09 -25.94 1.27
N THR A 201 8.94 -26.89 0.87
CA THR A 201 10.28 -26.60 0.31
C THR A 201 10.21 -26.00 -1.08
N LEU A 202 9.18 -26.36 -1.85
CA LEU A 202 8.86 -25.75 -3.13
C LEU A 202 7.53 -25.03 -3.01
N PRO A 203 7.40 -23.80 -3.53
CA PRO A 203 6.17 -23.02 -3.40
C PRO A 203 5.14 -23.49 -4.43
N ARG A 204 4.63 -24.71 -4.28
CA ARG A 204 3.62 -25.29 -5.17
C ARG A 204 2.73 -26.25 -4.40
N ILE A 205 1.47 -26.34 -4.80
CA ILE A 205 0.54 -27.33 -4.29
C ILE A 205 0.85 -28.64 -5.03
N GLY A 206 1.36 -29.64 -4.31
CA GLY A 206 1.67 -30.94 -4.92
C GLY A 206 0.41 -31.65 -5.40
N GLY A 207 0.51 -32.47 -6.46
CA GLY A 207 -0.60 -33.26 -7.01
C GLY A 207 -1.04 -34.48 -6.17
N GLY A 208 -0.87 -34.42 -4.84
CA GLY A 208 -1.17 -35.50 -3.91
C GLY A 208 -2.50 -35.31 -3.18
N ARG A 209 -2.57 -35.78 -1.93
CA ARG A 209 -3.72 -35.62 -1.03
C ARG A 209 -4.10 -34.14 -0.90
N PRO A 210 -5.40 -33.78 -0.83
CA PRO A 210 -5.82 -32.41 -0.64
C PRO A 210 -5.12 -31.82 0.59
N PRO A 211 -4.51 -30.63 0.48
CA PRO A 211 -3.84 -30.03 1.62
C PRO A 211 -4.84 -29.78 2.74
N GLU A 212 -4.41 -30.02 3.97
CA GLU A 212 -5.17 -29.58 5.13
C GLU A 212 -5.10 -28.06 5.22
N PHE A 213 -6.16 -27.45 5.74
CA PHE A 213 -6.23 -26.01 5.89
C PHE A 213 -6.38 -25.64 7.36
N HIS A 214 -5.94 -24.43 7.68
CA HIS A 214 -6.32 -23.81 8.92
C HIS A 214 -7.78 -23.36 8.80
N PRO A 215 -8.69 -23.68 9.75
CA PRO A 215 -10.10 -23.36 9.63
C PRO A 215 -10.40 -21.85 9.58
N ARG A 216 -9.44 -21.02 10.00
CA ARG A 216 -9.59 -19.57 10.13
C ARG A 216 -8.81 -18.83 9.04
N ALA A 217 -9.44 -17.80 8.50
CA ALA A 217 -8.78 -16.87 7.58
C ALA A 217 -7.89 -15.88 8.34
N VAL A 218 -6.85 -15.40 7.67
CA VAL A 218 -6.01 -14.30 8.12
C VAL A 218 -6.22 -13.13 7.18
N TYR A 219 -6.63 -11.99 7.70
CA TYR A 219 -6.65 -10.74 6.92
C TYR A 219 -5.28 -10.08 6.93
N THR A 220 -4.97 -9.33 5.87
CA THR A 220 -3.76 -8.52 5.73
C THR A 220 -3.93 -7.50 4.62
N GLU A 221 -3.12 -6.45 4.60
CA GLU A 221 -2.87 -5.64 3.41
C GLU A 221 -2.15 -6.44 2.30
N GLU A 222 -2.08 -5.87 1.10
CA GLU A 222 -1.51 -6.51 -0.10
C GLU A 222 -0.03 -6.21 -0.34
N GLN A 223 0.65 -5.46 0.54
CA GLN A 223 1.99 -4.91 0.30
C GLN A 223 3.06 -5.98 0.01
N SER A 224 3.04 -7.12 0.71
CA SER A 224 3.98 -8.21 0.47
C SER A 224 3.75 -8.92 -0.87
N ILE A 225 2.50 -9.00 -1.35
CA ILE A 225 2.19 -9.49 -2.70
C ILE A 225 2.65 -8.44 -3.72
N ALA A 226 2.37 -7.16 -3.42
CA ALA A 226 2.62 -6.06 -4.33
C ALA A 226 4.12 -5.86 -4.63
N SER A 227 4.94 -5.98 -3.59
CA SER A 227 6.41 -5.93 -3.67
C SER A 227 7.04 -7.20 -4.25
N GLY A 228 6.27 -8.29 -4.40
CA GLY A 228 6.76 -9.60 -4.83
C GLY A 228 7.52 -10.38 -3.74
N ALA A 229 7.52 -9.88 -2.49
CA ALA A 229 8.01 -10.64 -1.33
C ALA A 229 7.22 -11.94 -1.17
N TRP A 230 5.91 -11.89 -1.43
CA TRP A 230 5.06 -13.06 -1.59
C TRP A 230 4.77 -13.29 -3.06
N ARG A 231 5.04 -14.51 -3.52
CA ARG A 231 4.85 -14.87 -4.93
C ARG A 231 3.51 -15.55 -5.12
N VAL A 232 2.72 -15.08 -6.07
CA VAL A 232 1.61 -15.89 -6.60
C VAL A 232 2.23 -17.05 -7.37
N VAL A 233 1.93 -18.27 -6.94
CA VAL A 233 2.55 -19.49 -7.45
C VAL A 233 1.57 -20.45 -8.11
N ASP A 234 0.27 -20.25 -7.89
CA ASP A 234 -0.79 -21.01 -8.54
C ASP A 234 -2.11 -20.23 -8.53
N HIS A 235 -3.13 -20.78 -9.18
CA HIS A 235 -4.51 -20.31 -9.10
C HIS A 235 -5.48 -21.49 -9.07
N ASP A 236 -6.11 -21.71 -7.92
CA ASP A 236 -7.08 -22.79 -7.71
C ASP A 236 -8.31 -22.30 -6.93
N PRO A 237 -9.39 -21.90 -7.62
CA PRO A 237 -10.64 -21.50 -7.01
C PRO A 237 -11.29 -22.59 -6.14
N SER A 238 -10.97 -23.87 -6.38
CA SER A 238 -11.54 -24.96 -5.59
C SER A 238 -11.00 -24.98 -4.16
N LEU A 239 -9.80 -24.45 -3.92
CA LEU A 239 -9.25 -24.26 -2.58
C LEU A 239 -9.95 -23.14 -1.84
N ALA A 240 -10.23 -22.02 -2.51
CA ALA A 240 -10.97 -20.90 -1.92
C ALA A 240 -12.38 -21.35 -1.52
N ALA A 241 -13.03 -22.20 -2.32
CA ALA A 241 -14.36 -22.74 -2.04
C ALA A 241 -14.43 -23.64 -0.78
N ARG A 242 -13.30 -24.02 -0.18
CA ARG A 242 -13.25 -24.77 1.09
C ARG A 242 -13.40 -23.88 2.33
N PHE A 243 -13.41 -22.56 2.14
CA PHE A 243 -13.58 -21.57 3.19
C PHE A 243 -14.91 -20.83 3.03
N PRO A 244 -15.41 -20.18 4.10
CA PRO A 244 -16.49 -19.21 3.97
C PRO A 244 -16.14 -18.14 2.92
N ARG A 245 -17.12 -17.77 2.09
CA ARG A 245 -16.92 -16.80 1.00
C ARG A 245 -16.52 -15.42 1.52
N GLU A 246 -17.05 -15.04 2.68
CA GLU A 246 -16.76 -13.79 3.39
C GLU A 246 -16.38 -14.17 4.82
N PRO A 247 -15.10 -14.47 5.08
CA PRO A 247 -14.64 -14.80 6.43
C PRO A 247 -14.89 -13.63 7.39
N GLU A 248 -15.42 -13.91 8.57
CA GLU A 248 -15.58 -12.90 9.61
C GLU A 248 -14.24 -12.65 10.34
N ILE A 249 -14.07 -11.46 10.88
CA ILE A 249 -13.03 -11.18 11.89
C ILE A 249 -13.64 -11.25 13.28
N TYR A 250 -12.83 -11.56 14.29
CA TYR A 250 -13.31 -11.75 15.65
C TYR A 250 -12.74 -10.69 16.59
N HIS A 251 -13.58 -10.22 17.49
CA HIS A 251 -13.25 -9.21 18.49
C HIS A 251 -13.45 -9.79 19.87
N ARG A 252 -12.51 -9.51 20.77
CA ARG A 252 -12.65 -9.88 22.18
C ARG A 252 -13.63 -8.95 22.86
N ALA A 253 -14.35 -9.45 23.85
CA ALA A 253 -15.37 -8.66 24.56
C ALA A 253 -14.79 -7.38 25.19
N ASP A 254 -13.55 -7.42 25.69
CA ASP A 254 -12.84 -6.29 26.30
C ASP A 254 -12.32 -5.26 25.29
N THR A 255 -12.28 -5.60 24.00
CA THR A 255 -11.88 -4.67 22.92
C THR A 255 -13.04 -3.88 22.33
N LEU A 256 -14.28 -4.27 22.64
CA LEU A 256 -15.48 -3.62 22.13
C LEU A 256 -16.00 -2.57 23.12
N PRO A 257 -16.54 -1.44 22.64
CA PRO A 257 -17.23 -0.51 23.52
C PRO A 257 -18.41 -1.18 24.26
N PRO A 258 -18.71 -0.77 25.50
CA PRO A 258 -19.85 -1.30 26.23
C PRO A 258 -21.17 -1.13 25.45
N GLY A 259 -21.96 -2.21 25.35
CA GLY A 259 -23.24 -2.21 24.67
C GLY A 259 -23.17 -2.35 23.13
N THR A 260 -21.97 -2.53 22.55
CA THR A 260 -21.83 -2.78 21.11
C THR A 260 -22.41 -4.13 20.68
N VAL A 261 -22.18 -5.19 21.48
CA VAL A 261 -22.78 -6.51 21.29
C VAL A 261 -23.15 -7.09 22.64
N ASP A 262 -24.26 -7.82 22.71
CA ASP A 262 -24.66 -8.55 23.93
C ASP A 262 -23.99 -9.94 23.96
N SER A 263 -22.69 -9.97 24.26
CA SER A 263 -21.93 -11.20 24.50
C SER A 263 -20.76 -10.97 25.45
N ALA A 264 -20.60 -11.89 26.40
CA ALA A 264 -19.46 -11.93 27.31
C ALA A 264 -18.19 -12.52 26.66
N TYR A 265 -18.29 -13.11 25.46
CA TYR A 265 -17.20 -13.85 24.83
C TYR A 265 -16.60 -13.13 23.61
N GLY A 266 -17.32 -12.15 23.06
CA GLY A 266 -16.84 -11.33 21.95
C GLY A 266 -17.87 -11.16 20.84
N ALA A 267 -17.40 -10.67 19.70
CA ALA A 267 -18.21 -10.52 18.49
C ALA A 267 -17.48 -11.04 17.26
N ALA A 268 -18.25 -11.45 16.25
CA ALA A 268 -17.77 -11.67 14.90
C ALA A 268 -18.28 -10.52 14.01
N GLU A 269 -17.40 -9.95 13.20
CA GLU A 269 -17.71 -8.85 12.29
C GLU A 269 -17.61 -9.32 10.84
N THR A 270 -18.68 -9.10 10.09
CA THR A 270 -18.74 -9.36 8.65
C THR A 270 -18.04 -8.28 7.85
N ALA A 271 -17.72 -8.57 6.58
CA ALA A 271 -17.18 -7.59 5.64
C ALA A 271 -18.09 -6.35 5.47
N ALA A 272 -19.39 -6.46 5.73
CA ALA A 272 -20.35 -5.35 5.70
C ALA A 272 -20.38 -4.52 7.01
N GLY A 273 -19.71 -4.96 8.07
CA GLY A 273 -19.73 -4.29 9.38
C GLY A 273 -20.89 -4.65 10.28
N ALA A 274 -21.66 -5.67 9.91
CA ALA A 274 -22.58 -6.28 10.86
C ALA A 274 -21.78 -7.07 11.89
N LEU A 275 -22.01 -6.76 13.17
CA LEU A 275 -21.51 -7.49 14.31
C LEU A 275 -22.57 -8.49 14.78
N ARG A 276 -22.14 -9.72 15.10
CA ARG A 276 -22.98 -10.70 15.79
C ARG A 276 -22.31 -11.16 17.09
N PRO A 277 -23.09 -11.49 18.13
CA PRO A 277 -22.54 -12.07 19.34
C PRO A 277 -21.91 -13.43 19.02
N VAL A 278 -20.77 -13.69 19.65
CA VAL A 278 -20.10 -14.99 19.65
C VAL A 278 -20.44 -15.71 20.95
N ASP A 279 -20.78 -16.98 20.88
CA ASP A 279 -21.02 -17.80 22.08
C ASP A 279 -19.72 -18.35 22.67
N ARG A 280 -19.82 -19.08 23.78
CA ARG A 280 -18.64 -19.61 24.47
C ARG A 280 -17.90 -20.65 23.63
N ASP A 281 -18.63 -21.55 22.99
CA ASP A 281 -18.06 -22.69 22.26
C ASP A 281 -17.33 -22.18 21.01
N GLU A 282 -17.92 -21.21 20.31
CA GLU A 282 -17.28 -20.52 19.21
C GLU A 282 -16.06 -19.71 19.68
N ALA A 283 -16.16 -18.97 20.79
CA ALA A 283 -15.01 -18.22 21.32
C ALA A 283 -13.84 -19.11 21.73
N GLU A 284 -14.12 -20.30 22.29
CA GLU A 284 -13.11 -21.32 22.59
C GLU A 284 -12.54 -21.90 21.29
N ALA A 285 -13.41 -22.32 20.37
CA ALA A 285 -13.01 -22.87 19.07
C ALA A 285 -12.26 -21.87 18.18
N VAL A 286 -12.44 -20.57 18.39
CA VAL A 286 -11.71 -19.48 17.72
C VAL A 286 -10.48 -19.04 18.50
N GLY A 287 -10.35 -19.37 19.78
CA GLY A 287 -9.20 -18.95 20.59
C GLY A 287 -9.27 -17.50 21.07
N LEU A 288 -10.49 -16.95 21.19
CA LEU A 288 -10.71 -15.65 21.80
C LEU A 288 -10.42 -15.70 23.30
N LEU A 289 -10.75 -16.82 23.95
CA LEU A 289 -10.64 -17.01 25.41
C LEU A 289 -9.19 -17.20 25.87
N ASP A 290 -8.38 -17.94 25.11
CA ASP A 290 -6.97 -18.21 25.44
C ASP A 290 -5.99 -17.22 24.81
N GLY A 291 -6.45 -16.41 23.85
CA GLY A 291 -5.63 -15.42 23.14
C GLY A 291 -4.74 -16.00 22.05
N SER A 292 -5.03 -17.23 21.62
CA SER A 292 -4.43 -17.79 20.43
C SER A 292 -4.95 -17.12 19.16
N TYR A 293 -6.18 -16.59 19.15
CA TYR A 293 -6.67 -15.75 18.06
C TYR A 293 -5.89 -14.45 17.98
N ARG A 294 -5.29 -14.19 16.81
CA ARG A 294 -4.67 -12.91 16.48
C ARG A 294 -4.97 -12.54 15.05
N GLN A 295 -5.39 -11.30 14.87
CA GLN A 295 -5.53 -10.65 13.59
C GLN A 295 -4.31 -9.75 13.39
N THR A 296 -3.75 -9.72 12.18
CA THR A 296 -2.82 -8.66 11.77
C THR A 296 -3.39 -7.94 10.56
N TYR A 297 -2.98 -6.70 10.35
CA TYR A 297 -3.26 -5.96 9.13
C TYR A 297 -2.00 -5.79 8.28
N LEU A 298 -0.81 -5.97 8.86
CA LEU A 298 0.46 -5.81 8.16
C LEU A 298 0.93 -7.13 7.59
N SER A 299 1.17 -7.14 6.28
CA SER A 299 1.62 -8.36 5.58
C SER A 299 2.99 -8.84 6.07
N ALA A 300 3.83 -7.94 6.57
CA ALA A 300 5.12 -8.29 7.17
C ALA A 300 5.01 -9.12 8.45
N ASP A 301 3.89 -9.05 9.19
CA ASP A 301 3.70 -9.76 10.46
C ASP A 301 3.13 -11.17 10.28
N VAL A 302 2.50 -11.44 9.14
CA VAL A 302 1.87 -12.74 8.84
C VAL A 302 2.85 -13.90 8.98
N PRO A 303 4.10 -13.87 8.47
CA PRO A 303 5.04 -14.98 8.68
C PRO A 303 5.27 -15.31 10.16
N GLY A 304 5.48 -14.30 11.01
CA GLY A 304 5.66 -14.51 12.45
C GLY A 304 4.38 -14.97 13.17
N LEU A 305 3.21 -14.56 12.68
CA LEU A 305 1.92 -15.08 13.15
C LEU A 305 1.77 -16.57 12.82
N LEU A 306 2.17 -16.98 11.61
CA LEU A 306 2.12 -18.38 11.14
C LEU A 306 3.15 -19.28 11.84
N GLU A 307 4.28 -18.75 12.31
CA GLU A 307 5.30 -19.51 13.03
C GLU A 307 4.99 -19.72 14.51
N ARG A 308 4.51 -18.68 15.20
CA ARG A 308 4.23 -18.73 16.66
C ARG A 308 3.08 -19.63 17.04
N GLY A 309 2.48 -20.31 16.08
CA GLY A 309 1.46 -21.29 16.41
C GLY A 309 0.22 -20.64 17.04
N GLY A 310 -0.14 -19.41 16.64
CA GLY A 310 -1.54 -18.91 16.78
C GLY A 310 -2.56 -19.80 16.05
N PHE A 311 -2.04 -20.85 15.42
CA PHE A 311 -2.65 -21.90 14.62
C PHE A 311 -2.09 -23.30 14.99
N SER A 312 -1.69 -23.49 16.26
CA SER A 312 -1.28 -24.81 16.81
C SER A 312 -2.50 -25.63 17.20
N PHE A 313 -2.43 -26.96 16.99
CA PHE A 313 -3.40 -27.95 17.46
C PHE A 313 -3.07 -28.43 18.86
#